data_AF-A0A2U9ID29-F1
#
_entry.id   AF-A0A2U9ID29-F1
#
_cell.length_a   1.000
_cell.length_b   1.000
_cell.length_c   1.000
_cell.angle_alpha   90.00
_cell.angle_beta   90.00
_cell.angle_gamma   90.00
#
_symmetry.space_group_name_H-M   'P 1'
#
loop_
_entity.id
_entity.type
_entity.pdbx_description
1 polymer ?
#
loop_
_entity_poly.entity_id
_entity_poly.type
_entity_poly.pdbx_seq_one_letter_code
_entity_poly.pdbx_strand_id
1 'polypeptide(L)'
;MQIPFYVINNIMIDGYFMNKLSQKEDRILLVRNKRLGYPSGKIEPLPYTLVISLLEEGYSETLKTTSKELRASEVLESIFYNPSIYMKNREKEVIEKTLSKMYGELYSRLLKLIKDASYEITWHNIELIEDQIIFNSVPDKIYTKLYLNDEKFKNEFLKLSY
;
A
#
# COMPACT_ATOMS: atom_id res chain seq x y z
N MET A 1 20.27 -1.61 -3.87
CA MET A 1 20.16 -1.46 -2.39
C MET A 1 19.52 -2.70 -1.78
N GLN A 2 19.56 -2.89 -0.45
CA GLN A 2 18.92 -4.02 0.26
C GLN A 2 17.91 -3.53 1.28
N ILE A 3 16.64 -3.86 1.10
CA ILE A 3 15.53 -3.42 1.97
C ILE A 3 15.08 -4.57 2.88
N PRO A 4 14.88 -4.31 4.19
CA PRO A 4 14.39 -5.31 5.13
C PRO A 4 12.89 -5.60 4.95
N PHE A 5 12.51 -6.84 5.21
CA PHE A 5 11.13 -7.33 5.24
C PHE A 5 10.91 -8.21 6.46
N TYR A 6 9.72 -8.09 7.04
CA TYR A 6 9.20 -9.01 8.04
C TYR A 6 8.52 -10.19 7.35
N VAL A 7 9.04 -11.40 7.53
CA VAL A 7 8.51 -12.63 6.93
C VAL A 7 7.66 -13.36 7.95
N ILE A 8 6.41 -13.61 7.61
CA ILE A 8 5.42 -14.28 8.46
C ILE A 8 4.72 -15.33 7.61
N ASN A 9 4.94 -16.62 7.91
CA ASN A 9 4.41 -17.73 7.11
C ASN A 9 4.74 -17.59 5.61
N ASN A 10 3.72 -17.34 4.78
CA ASN A 10 3.82 -17.22 3.33
C ASN A 10 3.78 -15.77 2.83
N ILE A 11 3.79 -14.79 3.73
CA ILE A 11 3.82 -13.37 3.38
C ILE A 11 5.11 -12.70 3.87
N MET A 12 5.42 -11.57 3.27
CA MET A 12 6.46 -10.65 3.71
C MET A 12 5.91 -9.22 3.70
N ILE A 13 6.28 -8.42 4.69
CA ILE A 13 5.83 -7.04 4.87
C ILE A 13 7.07 -6.14 4.81
N ASP A 14 7.02 -5.12 3.97
CA ASP A 14 8.09 -4.12 3.86
C ASP A 14 8.42 -3.50 5.23
N GLY A 15 9.69 -3.56 5.62
CA GLY A 15 10.17 -3.03 6.89
C GLY A 15 10.74 -1.62 6.80
N TYR A 16 10.70 -0.95 5.65
CA TYR A 16 11.37 0.34 5.45
C TYR A 16 10.45 1.42 4.86
N PHE A 17 9.76 1.15 3.75
CA PHE A 17 8.95 2.13 3.02
C PHE A 17 7.55 2.34 3.63
N MET A 18 7.15 1.57 4.63
CA MET A 18 5.82 1.65 5.26
C MET A 18 5.43 3.05 5.75
N ASN A 19 6.38 3.81 6.29
CA ASN A 19 6.16 5.20 6.72
C ASN A 19 6.48 6.25 5.62
N LYS A 20 6.88 5.78 4.44
CA LYS A 20 7.37 6.59 3.31
C LYS A 20 6.38 6.68 2.14
N LEU A 21 5.15 6.20 2.33
CA LEU A 21 4.04 6.42 1.40
C LEU A 21 3.29 7.71 1.75
N SER A 22 2.72 8.33 0.71
CA SER A 22 1.85 9.51 0.80
C SER A 22 0.45 9.12 1.25
N GLN A 23 -0.12 8.09 0.61
CA GLN A 23 -1.44 7.55 0.95
C GLN A 23 -1.31 6.43 1.97
N LYS A 24 -2.17 6.43 2.99
CA LYS A 24 -2.07 5.50 4.13
C LYS A 24 -2.65 4.14 3.76
N GLU A 25 -3.73 4.15 2.98
CA GLU A 25 -4.42 3.00 2.44
C GLU A 25 -3.52 2.16 1.52
N ASP A 26 -2.55 2.78 0.83
CA ASP A 26 -1.63 2.10 -0.09
C ASP A 26 -0.57 1.23 0.61
N ARG A 27 -0.45 1.32 1.93
CA ARG A 27 0.50 0.49 2.70
C ARG A 27 0.23 -1.01 2.56
N ILE A 28 -1.00 -1.42 2.26
CA ILE A 28 -1.34 -2.83 1.97
C ILE A 28 -0.58 -3.36 0.75
N LEU A 29 -0.21 -2.49 -0.19
CA LEU A 29 0.56 -2.87 -1.38
C LEU A 29 1.99 -3.29 -1.04
N LEU A 30 2.49 -2.90 0.14
CA LEU A 30 3.80 -3.28 0.64
C LEU A 30 3.81 -4.67 1.32
N VAL A 31 2.69 -5.36 1.29
CA VAL A 31 2.54 -6.74 1.76
C VAL A 31 2.55 -7.67 0.54
N ARG A 32 3.40 -8.68 0.59
CA ARG A 32 3.76 -9.49 -0.58
C ARG A 32 3.81 -10.97 -0.22
N ASN A 33 3.77 -11.82 -1.25
CA ASN A 33 4.09 -13.23 -1.07
C ASN A 33 5.58 -13.37 -0.71
N LYS A 34 5.87 -14.32 0.18
CA LYS A 34 7.22 -14.66 0.61
C LYS A 34 8.12 -14.95 -0.59
N ARG A 35 9.32 -14.37 -0.57
CA ARG A 35 10.43 -14.70 -1.47
C ARG A 35 11.66 -15.03 -0.65
N LEU A 36 12.60 -15.75 -1.26
CA LEU A 36 13.91 -15.94 -0.64
C LEU A 36 14.65 -14.60 -0.60
N GLY A 37 15.18 -14.27 0.58
CA GLY A 37 15.97 -13.08 0.84
C GLY A 37 17.30 -13.41 1.49
N TYR A 38 18.08 -12.39 1.78
CA TYR A 38 19.35 -12.48 2.47
C TYR A 38 19.13 -12.41 4.00
N PRO A 39 19.96 -13.09 4.80
CA PRO A 39 19.81 -13.12 6.26
C PRO A 39 20.25 -11.83 6.96
N SER A 40 20.92 -10.93 6.24
CA SER A 40 21.44 -9.67 6.76
C SER A 40 21.50 -8.61 5.67
N GLY A 41 21.39 -7.34 6.06
CA GLY A 41 21.60 -6.19 5.20
C GLY A 41 21.87 -4.93 6.01
N LYS A 42 22.23 -3.84 5.33
CA LYS A 42 22.68 -2.59 5.99
C LYS A 42 21.55 -1.73 6.54
N ILE A 43 20.36 -1.80 5.93
CA ILE A 43 19.23 -0.95 6.29
C ILE A 43 18.50 -1.59 7.48
N GLU A 44 18.38 -0.83 8.56
CA GLU A 44 17.63 -1.25 9.73
C GLU A 44 16.12 -1.24 9.45
N PRO A 45 15.38 -2.28 9.89
CA PRO A 45 13.94 -2.30 9.78
C PRO A 45 13.30 -1.31 10.78
N LEU A 46 12.19 -0.70 10.35
CA LEU A 46 11.24 -0.04 11.25
C LEU A 46 10.80 -1.04 12.32
N PRO A 47 10.69 -0.65 13.60
CA PRO A 47 10.20 -1.55 14.65
C PRO A 47 8.90 -2.24 14.24
N TYR A 48 8.78 -3.55 14.49
CA TYR A 48 7.62 -4.32 14.06
C TYR A 48 6.29 -3.74 14.59
N THR A 49 6.29 -3.26 15.83
CA THR A 49 5.13 -2.58 16.44
C THR A 49 4.71 -1.32 15.67
N LEU A 50 5.66 -0.59 15.09
CA LEU A 50 5.39 0.55 14.22
C LEU A 50 4.84 0.11 12.85
N VAL A 51 5.34 -1.00 12.29
CA VAL A 51 4.79 -1.56 11.05
C VAL A 51 3.32 -1.96 11.24
N ILE A 52 2.98 -2.59 12.36
CA ILE A 52 1.59 -2.93 12.69
C ILE A 52 0.73 -1.68 12.81
N SER A 53 1.17 -0.66 13.56
CA SER A 53 0.37 0.57 13.73
C SER A 53 0.15 1.32 12.42
N LEU A 54 1.12 1.30 11.50
CA LEU A 54 0.98 1.86 10.16
C LEU A 54 -0.03 1.08 9.30
N LEU A 55 -0.11 -0.25 9.44
CA LEU A 55 -1.14 -1.05 8.78
C LEU A 55 -2.53 -0.79 9.36
N GLU A 56 -2.66 -0.66 10.69
CA GLU A 56 -3.92 -0.31 11.36
C GLU A 56 -4.41 1.09 10.96
N GLU A 57 -3.48 2.05 10.78
CA GLU A 57 -3.80 3.37 10.26
C GLU A 57 -4.29 3.29 8.81
N GLY A 58 -3.65 2.50 7.95
CA GLY A 58 -4.09 2.27 6.57
C GLY A 58 -5.48 1.64 6.51
N TYR A 59 -5.75 0.65 7.36
CA TYR A 59 -7.07 0.05 7.51
C TYR A 59 -8.13 1.08 7.92
N SER A 60 -7.83 1.91 8.91
CA SER A 60 -8.75 2.94 9.39
C SER A 60 -9.11 3.95 8.30
N GLU A 61 -8.16 4.29 7.41
CA GLU A 61 -8.42 5.19 6.28
C GLU A 61 -9.38 4.56 5.26
N THR A 62 -9.24 3.27 4.95
CA THR A 62 -10.16 2.57 4.02
C THR A 62 -11.61 2.54 4.52
N LEU A 63 -11.82 2.52 5.84
CA LEU A 63 -13.16 2.57 6.43
C LEU A 63 -13.82 3.94 6.28
N LYS A 64 -13.05 5.04 6.35
CA LYS A 64 -13.58 6.41 6.16
C LYS A 64 -14.07 6.66 4.74
N THR A 65 -13.39 6.11 3.74
CA THR A 65 -13.79 6.25 2.32
C THR A 65 -15.12 5.54 2.06
N THR A 66 -15.41 4.48 2.81
CA THR A 66 -16.67 3.72 2.70
C THR A 66 -17.89 4.52 3.23
N SER A 67 -17.68 5.46 4.15
CA SER A 67 -18.77 6.19 4.84
C SER A 67 -19.16 7.53 4.22
N LYS A 68 -18.63 7.91 3.05
CA LYS A 68 -18.98 9.19 2.43
C LYS A 68 -20.41 9.13 1.86
N GLU A 69 -21.35 9.75 2.56
CA GLU A 69 -22.74 9.92 2.11
C GLU A 69 -22.85 11.01 1.03
N LEU A 70 -23.79 10.83 0.11
CA LEU A 70 -24.06 11.80 -0.95
C LEU A 70 -24.67 13.06 -0.38
N ARG A 71 -24.21 14.21 -0.86
CA ARG A 71 -24.84 15.48 -0.50
C ARG A 71 -26.16 15.59 -1.25
N ALA A 72 -27.22 16.01 -0.58
CA ALA A 72 -28.54 16.23 -1.20
C ALA A 72 -28.48 17.17 -2.42
N SER A 73 -27.49 18.07 -2.48
CA SER A 73 -27.20 18.92 -3.64
C SER A 73 -26.81 18.14 -4.90
N GLU A 74 -26.05 17.05 -4.79
CA GLU A 74 -25.62 16.24 -5.94
C GLU A 74 -26.80 15.47 -6.56
N VAL A 75 -27.78 15.09 -5.73
CA VAL A 75 -29.04 14.48 -6.19
C VAL A 75 -29.89 15.52 -6.94
N LEU A 76 -29.96 16.75 -6.44
CA LEU A 76 -30.70 17.81 -7.12
C LEU A 76 -30.05 18.22 -8.45
N GLU A 77 -28.72 18.36 -8.50
CA GLU A 77 -27.99 18.66 -9.75
C GLU A 77 -28.20 17.57 -10.82
N SER A 78 -28.36 16.31 -10.42
CA SER A 78 -28.62 15.20 -11.34
C SER A 78 -29.98 15.25 -12.04
N ILE A 79 -30.99 15.78 -11.35
CA ILE A 79 -32.36 15.88 -11.85
C ILE A 79 -32.49 17.06 -12.83
N PHE A 80 -31.75 18.15 -12.59
CA PHE A 80 -31.98 19.42 -13.30
C PHE A 80 -30.91 19.80 -14.32
N TYR A 81 -29.65 19.33 -14.22
CA TYR A 81 -28.54 19.95 -14.98
C TYR A 81 -27.75 19.03 -15.93
N ASN A 82 -27.44 17.77 -15.58
CA ASN A 82 -26.75 16.86 -16.53
C ASN A 82 -26.75 15.36 -16.08
N PRO A 83 -27.63 14.52 -16.64
CA PRO A 83 -27.70 13.10 -16.29
C PRO A 83 -26.42 12.30 -16.57
N SER A 84 -25.65 12.66 -17.60
CA SER A 84 -24.42 11.96 -17.97
C SER A 84 -23.29 12.20 -16.96
N ILE A 85 -23.17 13.41 -16.43
CA ILE A 85 -22.19 13.74 -15.37
C ILE A 85 -22.55 13.00 -14.09
N TYR A 86 -23.84 12.95 -13.74
CA TYR A 86 -24.29 12.18 -12.59
C TYR A 86 -23.99 10.69 -12.72
N MET A 87 -24.27 10.07 -13.86
CA MET A 87 -23.97 8.65 -14.08
C MET A 87 -22.47 8.37 -13.98
N LYS A 88 -21.61 9.25 -14.51
CA LYS A 88 -20.15 9.13 -14.37
C LYS A 88 -19.68 9.26 -12.91
N ASN A 89 -20.27 10.19 -12.15
CA ASN A 89 -19.99 10.35 -10.73
C ASN A 89 -20.43 9.12 -9.92
N ARG A 90 -21.58 8.53 -10.27
CA ARG A 90 -22.07 7.28 -9.68
C ARG A 90 -21.19 6.09 -9.99
N GLU A 91 -20.76 5.94 -11.24
CA GLU A 91 -19.83 4.87 -11.61
C GLU A 91 -18.52 4.97 -10.81
N LYS A 92 -17.96 6.18 -10.72
CA LYS A 92 -16.78 6.45 -9.90
C LYS A 92 -17.01 6.11 -8.43
N GLU A 93 -18.14 6.54 -7.86
CA GLU A 93 -18.50 6.25 -6.46
C GLU A 93 -18.59 4.75 -6.20
N VAL A 94 -19.24 3.99 -7.10
CA VAL A 94 -19.37 2.54 -6.98
C VAL A 94 -17.99 1.88 -7.00
N ILE A 95 -17.13 2.27 -7.95
CA ILE A 95 -15.75 1.75 -8.03
C ILE A 95 -14.98 2.04 -6.75
N GLU A 96 -15.02 3.28 -6.24
CA GLU A 96 -14.32 3.69 -5.02
C GLU A 96 -14.81 2.91 -3.79
N LYS A 97 -16.12 2.72 -3.65
CA LYS A 97 -16.71 1.92 -2.56
C LYS A 97 -16.33 0.45 -2.66
N THR A 98 -16.33 -0.13 -3.86
CA THR A 98 -15.91 -1.51 -4.08
C THR A 98 -14.44 -1.70 -3.72
N LEU A 99 -13.56 -0.81 -4.19
CA LEU A 99 -12.12 -0.85 -3.87
C LEU A 99 -11.87 -0.69 -2.37
N SER A 100 -12.55 0.26 -1.72
CA SER A 100 -12.43 0.50 -0.27
C SER A 100 -12.85 -0.73 0.53
N LYS A 101 -13.95 -1.39 0.15
CA LYS A 101 -14.39 -2.64 0.77
C LYS A 101 -13.36 -3.76 0.59
N MET A 102 -12.84 -3.94 -0.63
CA MET A 102 -11.80 -4.93 -0.91
C MET A 102 -10.55 -4.69 -0.07
N TYR A 103 -10.09 -3.44 0.01
CA TYR A 103 -8.92 -3.07 0.81
C TYR A 103 -9.19 -3.31 2.31
N GLY A 104 -10.36 -2.93 2.81
CA GLY A 104 -10.78 -3.19 4.18
C GLY A 104 -10.76 -4.68 4.53
N GLU A 105 -11.27 -5.54 3.64
CA GLU A 105 -11.22 -6.99 3.82
C GLU A 105 -9.79 -7.54 3.82
N LEU A 106 -8.91 -7.04 2.94
CA LEU A 106 -7.50 -7.43 2.89
C LEU A 106 -6.77 -7.05 4.18
N TYR A 107 -6.92 -5.81 4.62
CA TYR A 107 -6.35 -5.34 5.89
C TYR A 107 -6.87 -6.16 7.08
N SER A 108 -8.19 -6.39 7.16
CA SER A 108 -8.79 -7.14 8.26
C SER A 108 -8.22 -8.57 8.36
N ARG A 109 -8.06 -9.26 7.21
CA ARG A 109 -7.45 -10.59 7.17
C ARG A 109 -5.97 -10.55 7.54
N LEU A 110 -5.23 -9.58 7.00
CA LEU A 110 -3.81 -9.41 7.29
C LEU A 110 -3.57 -9.16 8.78
N LEU A 111 -4.26 -8.19 9.38
CA LEU A 111 -4.08 -7.83 10.79
C LEU A 111 -4.34 -9.01 11.73
N LYS A 112 -5.32 -9.86 11.41
CA LYS A 112 -5.57 -11.11 12.15
C LYS A 112 -4.42 -12.11 12.07
N LEU A 113 -3.69 -12.14 10.96
CA LEU A 113 -2.58 -13.06 10.75
C LEU A 113 -1.30 -12.62 11.45
N ILE A 114 -1.10 -11.32 11.67
CA ILE A 114 0.22 -10.78 12.01
C ILE A 114 0.35 -10.27 13.45
N LYS A 115 -0.77 -10.02 14.14
CA LYS A 115 -0.78 -9.36 15.46
C LYS A 115 0.03 -10.11 16.53
N ASP A 116 0.02 -11.44 16.50
CA ASP A 116 0.70 -12.30 17.48
C ASP A 116 1.62 -13.34 16.81
N ALA A 117 1.98 -13.13 15.54
CA ALA A 117 2.79 -14.08 14.80
C ALA A 117 4.28 -13.91 15.08
N SER A 118 5.01 -15.03 15.11
CA SER A 118 6.47 -14.99 15.00
C SER A 118 6.86 -14.50 13.61
N TYR A 119 7.96 -13.77 13.54
CA TYR A 119 8.49 -13.25 12.29
C TYR A 119 10.00 -13.46 12.20
N GLU A 120 10.47 -13.54 10.97
CA GLU A 120 11.89 -13.44 10.64
C GLU A 120 12.12 -12.13 9.88
N ILE A 121 13.37 -11.65 9.87
CA ILE A 121 13.75 -10.48 9.08
C ILE A 121 14.66 -10.93 7.95
N THR A 122 14.28 -10.59 6.73
CA THR A 122 15.08 -10.88 5.53
C THR A 122 15.29 -9.61 4.73
N TRP A 123 16.43 -9.52 4.04
CA TRP A 123 16.75 -8.38 3.19
C TRP A 123 16.62 -8.76 1.72
N HIS A 124 16.14 -7.82 0.91
CA HIS A 124 15.87 -8.05 -0.51
C HIS A 124 16.52 -6.97 -1.35
N ASN A 125 17.14 -7.37 -2.45
CA ASN A 125 17.76 -6.46 -3.39
C ASN A 125 16.68 -5.70 -4.15
N ILE A 126 16.83 -4.39 -4.20
CA ILE A 126 16.00 -3.50 -5.00
C ILE A 126 16.90 -2.56 -5.80
N GLU A 127 16.58 -2.36 -7.06
CA GLU A 127 17.30 -1.48 -7.97
C GLU A 127 16.34 -0.83 -8.98
N LEU A 128 16.75 0.29 -9.55
CA LEU A 128 16.02 1.01 -10.59
C LEU A 128 16.75 0.81 -11.93
N ILE A 129 16.03 0.33 -12.94
CA ILE A 129 16.52 0.16 -14.30
C ILE A 129 15.46 0.75 -15.24
N GLU A 130 15.79 1.80 -16.00
CA GLU A 130 14.90 2.41 -17.00
C GLU A 130 13.46 2.64 -16.48
N ASP A 131 13.35 3.35 -15.35
CA ASP A 131 12.09 3.64 -14.64
C ASP A 131 11.33 2.44 -14.05
N GLN A 132 11.92 1.24 -14.10
CA GLN A 132 11.36 0.03 -13.48
C GLN A 132 12.11 -0.34 -12.22
N ILE A 133 11.35 -0.63 -11.17
CA ILE A 133 11.92 -1.18 -9.95
C ILE A 133 12.06 -2.70 -10.10
N ILE A 134 13.28 -3.18 -9.97
CA ILE A 134 13.61 -4.61 -9.97
C ILE A 134 13.75 -5.07 -8.52
N PHE A 135 13.03 -6.13 -8.16
CA PHE A 135 13.04 -6.76 -6.83
C PHE A 135 13.60 -8.17 -6.93
N ASN A 136 14.77 -8.41 -6.32
CA ASN A 136 15.52 -9.68 -6.44
C ASN A 136 15.61 -10.16 -7.90
N SER A 137 16.12 -9.30 -8.79
CA SER A 137 16.30 -9.58 -10.23
C SER A 137 15.00 -9.77 -11.04
N VAL A 138 13.83 -9.49 -10.46
CA VAL A 138 12.53 -9.59 -11.15
C VAL A 138 11.82 -8.23 -11.16
N PRO A 139 11.28 -7.77 -12.30
CA PRO A 139 10.48 -6.54 -12.35
C PRO A 139 9.33 -6.55 -11.34
N ASP A 140 9.22 -5.48 -10.56
CA ASP A 140 8.20 -5.33 -9.52
C ASP A 140 7.19 -4.25 -9.87
N LYS A 141 5.99 -4.68 -10.25
CA LYS A 141 4.92 -3.78 -10.70
C LYS A 141 4.44 -2.83 -9.59
N ILE A 142 4.46 -3.28 -8.33
CA ILE A 142 3.95 -2.48 -7.21
C ILE A 142 4.91 -1.35 -6.90
N TYR A 143 6.20 -1.65 -6.70
CA TYR A 143 7.18 -0.59 -6.47
C TYR A 143 7.37 0.30 -7.68
N THR A 144 7.30 -0.24 -8.89
CA THR A 144 7.32 0.60 -10.10
C THR A 144 6.13 1.56 -10.10
N LYS A 145 4.92 1.08 -9.79
CA LYS A 145 3.74 1.95 -9.68
C LYS A 145 3.91 3.02 -8.58
N LEU A 146 4.41 2.65 -7.40
CA LEU A 146 4.66 3.59 -6.31
C LEU A 146 5.75 4.61 -6.69
N TYR A 147 6.83 4.18 -7.33
CA TYR A 147 7.89 5.05 -7.82
C TYR A 147 7.40 6.09 -8.83
N LEU A 148 6.48 5.70 -9.72
CA LEU A 148 5.95 6.59 -10.74
C LEU A 148 4.86 7.55 -10.23
N ASN A 149 4.12 7.17 -9.18
CA ASN A 149 2.90 7.90 -8.78
C ASN A 149 2.92 8.47 -7.35
N ASP A 150 3.87 8.06 -6.49
CA ASP A 150 4.02 8.55 -5.12
C ASP A 150 5.37 9.26 -4.97
N GLU A 151 5.34 10.59 -5.03
CA GLU A 151 6.54 11.43 -4.91
C GLU A 151 7.28 11.22 -3.58
N LYS A 152 6.59 10.92 -2.49
CA LYS A 152 7.24 10.66 -1.20
C LYS A 152 8.03 9.36 -1.26
N PHE A 153 7.44 8.30 -1.81
CA PHE A 153 8.13 7.03 -2.03
C PHE A 153 9.32 7.22 -2.98
N LYS A 154 9.12 7.90 -4.11
CA LYS A 154 10.15 8.16 -5.12
C LYS A 154 11.36 8.88 -4.55
N ASN A 155 11.13 9.98 -3.81
CA ASN A 155 12.21 10.76 -3.21
C ASN A 155 13.01 9.94 -2.19
N GLU A 156 12.32 9.14 -1.38
CA GLU A 156 12.98 8.27 -0.41
C GLU A 156 13.74 7.11 -1.06
N PHE A 157 13.20 6.56 -2.15
CA PHE A 157 13.89 5.55 -2.95
C PHE A 157 15.18 6.09 -3.57
N LEU A 158 15.13 7.30 -4.14
CA LEU A 158 16.29 7.95 -4.74
C LEU A 158 17.38 8.22 -3.69
N LYS A 159 17.03 8.67 -2.48
CA LYS A 159 18.00 8.87 -1.37
C LYS A 159 18.78 7.62 -0.98
N LEU A 160 18.22 6.43 -1.19
CA LEU A 160 18.90 5.16 -0.92
C LEU A 160 19.72 4.64 -2.11
N SER A 161 19.51 5.21 -3.29
CA SER A 161 20.18 4.79 -4.53
C SER A 161 21.50 5.54 -4.78
N TYR A 162 21.73 6.63 -4.04
CA TYR A 162 22.96 7.44 -4.02
C TYR A 162 23.69 7.27 -2.69
#